data_AF-A0AAE5WTP0-F1
#
_entry.id   AF-A0AAE5WTP0-F1
#
_cell.length_a   1.000
_cell.length_b   1.000
_cell.length_c   1.000
_cell.angle_alpha   90.00
_cell.angle_beta   90.00
_cell.angle_gamma   90.00
#
_symmetry.space_group_name_H-M   'P 1'
#
loop_
_entity.id
_entity.type
_entity.pdbx_description
1 polymer ?
#
loop_
_entity_poly.entity_id
_entity_poly.type
_entity_poly.pdbx_seq_one_letter_code
_entity_poly.pdbx_strand_id
1 'polypeptide(L)'
;MNLMSAAGCAPEFVSLLEEMMLAFRERNSFGIVQGVYPSDALGNFFLSDFDAYCELAEIMSARYVDDIYMGFASEAEARQGLAELIETLRKDGLHLNEYKSKIMPAHEVIQEETAIDRLFDEIREEIEDDDTYNRASPYGFEVEWEDEEDEAEAGNDDEDQLENAAVERLMDNIGDYANQEDQIEKFCLPILRSAQSESAVEHVLGKLKDKPHQTRLYFSYISTFVRTSQDVVGALEELVADDTVSDYQRMFLLAALVRARNVSRPTVNTALQWLQNRRVAKETRAMAAIFAAKHGVAQQKRTVRTSYEDEPSDYVRSAILFSAKYLTAVERKTCKRAWGGHTPINTLIAQTI
;
A
#
# COMPACT_ATOMS: atom_id res chain seq x y z
N MET A 1 31.88 -7.31 -16.47
CA MET A 1 31.40 -6.04 -17.07
C MET A 1 30.11 -5.70 -16.34
N ASN A 2 29.86 -4.45 -15.92
CA ASN A 2 28.58 -4.09 -15.29
C ASN A 2 27.47 -4.15 -16.36
N LEU A 3 26.42 -4.94 -16.12
CA LEU A 3 25.29 -5.12 -17.06
C LEU A 3 24.63 -3.79 -17.44
N MET A 4 24.52 -2.84 -16.52
CA MET A 4 23.96 -1.52 -16.80
C MET A 4 24.87 -0.69 -17.72
N SER A 5 26.20 -0.79 -17.54
CA SER A 5 27.15 -0.16 -18.45
C SER A 5 27.13 -0.82 -19.83
N ALA A 6 26.91 -2.13 -19.90
CA ALA A 6 26.75 -2.86 -21.16
C ALA A 6 25.45 -2.48 -21.89
N ALA A 7 24.39 -2.19 -21.14
CA ALA A 7 23.10 -1.71 -21.64
C ALA A 7 23.11 -0.23 -22.07
N GLY A 8 24.24 0.48 -21.94
CA GLY A 8 24.40 1.87 -22.39
C GLY A 8 23.92 2.93 -21.38
N CYS A 9 23.75 2.58 -20.10
CA CYS A 9 23.44 3.57 -19.07
C CYS A 9 24.60 4.55 -18.88
N ALA A 10 24.27 5.82 -18.61
CA ALA A 10 25.28 6.86 -18.39
C ALA A 10 26.14 6.52 -17.16
N PRO A 11 27.48 6.68 -17.22
CA PRO A 11 28.38 6.30 -16.14
C PRO A 11 28.07 6.97 -14.79
N GLU A 12 27.54 8.19 -14.83
CA GLU A 12 27.17 8.97 -13.64
C GLU A 12 26.05 8.29 -12.85
N PHE A 13 25.03 7.78 -13.54
CA PHE A 13 23.91 7.07 -12.92
C PHE A 13 24.33 5.71 -12.37
N VAL A 14 25.19 4.99 -13.10
CA VAL A 14 25.74 3.71 -12.64
C VAL A 14 26.55 3.91 -11.35
N SER A 15 27.37 4.95 -11.30
CA SER A 15 28.20 5.27 -10.13
C SER A 15 27.34 5.64 -8.92
N LEU A 16 26.31 6.48 -9.13
CA LEU A 16 25.38 6.85 -8.05
C LEU A 16 24.63 5.64 -7.50
N LEU A 17 24.11 4.78 -8.38
CA LEU A 17 23.40 3.58 -7.95
C LEU A 17 24.31 2.62 -7.19
N GLU A 18 25.56 2.46 -7.64
CA GLU A 18 26.55 1.65 -6.95
C GLU A 18 26.84 2.21 -5.54
N GLU A 19 27.02 3.51 -5.39
CA GLU A 19 27.17 4.16 -4.09
C GLU A 19 25.98 3.92 -3.17
N MET A 20 24.75 4.04 -3.70
CA MET A 20 23.52 3.78 -2.95
C MET A 20 23.43 2.32 -2.49
N MET A 21 23.66 1.37 -3.41
CA MET A 21 23.61 -0.07 -3.11
C MET A 21 24.69 -0.49 -2.10
N LEU A 22 25.88 0.11 -2.17
CA LEU A 22 26.94 -0.10 -1.19
C LEU A 22 26.56 0.45 0.20
N ALA A 23 25.83 1.56 0.26
CA ALA A 23 25.33 2.11 1.52
C ALA A 23 24.28 1.20 2.20
N PHE A 24 23.54 0.41 1.43
CA PHE A 24 22.55 -0.54 1.94
C PHE A 24 23.14 -1.87 2.42
N ARG A 25 24.47 -2.06 2.31
CA ARG A 25 25.12 -3.31 2.69
C ARG A 25 25.27 -3.43 4.21
N GLU A 26 24.69 -4.47 4.79
CA GLU A 26 24.97 -4.88 6.17
C GLU A 26 25.87 -6.12 6.23
N ARG A 27 27.13 -5.93 6.65
CA ARG A 27 28.14 -7.00 6.85
C ARG A 27 28.31 -7.92 5.62
N ASN A 28 27.56 -9.03 5.60
CA ASN A 28 27.60 -10.09 4.58
C ASN A 28 26.28 -10.22 3.81
N SER A 29 25.30 -9.36 4.07
CA SER A 29 24.03 -9.31 3.33
C SER A 29 24.15 -8.34 2.17
N PHE A 30 23.76 -8.81 0.99
CA PHE A 30 23.66 -8.03 -0.23
C PHE A 30 22.20 -8.12 -0.70
N GLY A 31 21.62 -7.00 -1.12
CA GLY A 31 20.24 -6.99 -1.58
C GLY A 31 19.77 -5.61 -2.01
N ILE A 32 18.67 -5.60 -2.74
CA ILE A 32 17.89 -4.41 -3.07
C ILE A 32 16.86 -4.14 -1.96
N VAL A 33 16.45 -2.89 -1.81
CA VAL A 33 15.44 -2.50 -0.81
C VAL A 33 14.09 -3.07 -1.23
N GLN A 34 13.43 -3.84 -0.37
CA GLN A 34 12.10 -4.39 -0.69
C GLN A 34 11.00 -3.33 -0.55
N GLY A 35 10.00 -3.37 -1.44
CA GLY A 35 8.82 -2.52 -1.37
C GLY A 35 8.99 -1.11 -1.94
N VAL A 36 10.01 -0.90 -2.79
CA VAL A 36 10.17 0.34 -3.57
C VAL A 36 10.22 -0.01 -5.05
N TYR A 37 9.44 0.70 -5.88
CA TYR A 37 9.30 0.43 -7.31
C TYR A 37 10.64 0.26 -8.08
N PRO A 38 11.68 1.08 -7.86
CA PRO A 38 12.95 0.91 -8.57
C PRO A 38 13.63 -0.43 -8.29
N SER A 39 13.39 -1.04 -7.13
CA SER A 39 14.00 -2.32 -6.78
C SER A 39 13.44 -3.46 -7.61
N ASP A 40 12.14 -3.45 -7.93
CA ASP A 40 11.52 -4.50 -8.77
C ASP A 40 12.10 -4.47 -10.19
N ALA A 41 12.32 -3.26 -10.73
CA ALA A 41 12.99 -3.08 -12.01
C ALA A 41 14.44 -3.60 -11.98
N LEU A 42 15.19 -3.33 -10.90
CA LEU A 42 16.56 -3.82 -10.73
C LEU A 42 16.61 -5.35 -10.58
N GLY A 43 15.66 -5.95 -9.87
CA GLY A 43 15.55 -7.40 -9.73
C GLY A 43 15.28 -8.08 -11.08
N ASN A 44 14.33 -7.54 -11.85
CA ASN A 44 14.05 -8.04 -13.20
C ASN A 44 15.22 -7.87 -14.15
N PHE A 45 15.95 -6.74 -14.08
CA PHE A 45 17.15 -6.53 -14.88
C PHE A 45 18.29 -7.48 -14.49
N PHE A 46 18.45 -7.78 -13.21
CA PHE A 46 19.48 -8.73 -12.76
C PHE A 46 19.22 -10.16 -13.29
N LEU A 47 17.95 -10.56 -13.39
CA LEU A 47 17.55 -11.87 -13.91
C LEU A 47 17.45 -11.93 -15.45
N SER A 48 17.76 -10.85 -16.18
CA SER A 48 17.73 -10.89 -17.65
C SER A 48 18.75 -11.88 -18.23
N ASP A 49 19.88 -12.05 -17.56
CA ASP A 49 20.91 -13.02 -17.97
C ASP A 49 20.40 -14.46 -17.86
N PHE A 50 19.52 -14.73 -16.89
CA PHE A 50 18.83 -16.01 -16.77
C PHE A 50 17.85 -16.24 -17.92
N ASP A 51 17.05 -15.22 -18.27
CA ASP A 51 16.11 -15.31 -19.39
C ASP A 51 16.86 -15.58 -20.70
N ALA A 52 17.99 -14.88 -20.92
CA ALA A 52 18.86 -15.11 -22.08
C ALA A 52 19.48 -16.51 -22.09
N TYR A 53 19.83 -17.07 -20.92
CA TYR A 53 20.29 -18.45 -20.82
C TYR A 53 19.20 -19.45 -21.22
N CYS A 54 17.97 -19.27 -20.75
CA CYS A 54 16.85 -20.14 -21.12
C CYS A 54 16.55 -20.07 -22.63
N GLU A 55 16.59 -18.87 -23.21
CA GLU A 55 16.41 -18.67 -24.65
C GLU A 55 17.52 -19.36 -25.46
N LEU A 56 18.78 -19.19 -25.07
CA LEU A 56 19.93 -19.83 -25.74
C LEU A 56 19.93 -21.36 -25.62
N ALA A 57 19.43 -21.89 -24.51
CA ALA A 57 19.33 -23.33 -24.25
C ALA A 57 18.06 -23.97 -24.83
N GLU A 58 17.20 -23.19 -25.49
CA GLU A 58 15.88 -23.62 -26.00
C GLU A 58 15.00 -24.25 -24.92
N ILE A 59 15.13 -23.79 -23.67
CA ILE A 59 14.32 -24.28 -22.55
C ILE A 59 13.04 -23.46 -22.48
N MET A 60 11.90 -24.16 -22.48
CA MET A 60 10.61 -23.52 -22.24
C MET A 60 10.58 -22.98 -20.81
N SER A 61 10.53 -21.66 -20.62
CA SER A 61 10.49 -21.03 -19.31
C SER A 61 9.44 -19.92 -19.23
N ALA A 62 8.84 -19.75 -18.05
CA ALA A 62 8.01 -18.62 -17.70
C ALA A 62 8.51 -18.05 -16.36
N ARG A 63 8.64 -16.72 -16.27
CA ARG A 63 9.14 -16.04 -15.07
C ARG A 63 8.21 -14.89 -14.68
N TYR A 64 7.87 -14.82 -13.40
CA TYR A 64 7.22 -13.67 -12.77
C TYR A 64 8.04 -13.24 -11.56
N VAL A 65 8.82 -12.16 -11.71
CA VAL A 65 9.79 -11.69 -10.70
C VAL A 65 10.78 -12.80 -10.33
N ASP A 66 10.69 -13.37 -9.13
CA ASP A 66 11.53 -14.45 -8.60
C ASP A 66 10.95 -15.85 -8.81
N ASP A 67 9.67 -15.95 -9.19
CA ASP A 67 9.02 -17.22 -9.50
C ASP A 67 9.35 -17.65 -10.92
N ILE A 68 10.06 -18.77 -11.03
CA ILE A 68 10.57 -19.33 -12.29
C ILE A 68 9.96 -20.72 -12.51
N TYR A 69 9.31 -20.90 -13.66
CA TYR A 69 8.82 -22.17 -14.17
C TYR A 69 9.66 -22.59 -15.37
N MET A 70 10.14 -23.83 -15.38
CA MET A 70 10.89 -24.42 -16.49
C MET A 70 10.26 -25.75 -16.90
N GLY A 71 10.00 -25.90 -18.20
CA GLY A 71 9.41 -27.08 -18.80
C GLY A 71 10.45 -28.04 -19.34
N PHE A 72 10.31 -29.32 -19.00
CA PHE A 72 11.16 -30.41 -19.46
C PHE A 72 10.31 -31.59 -19.94
N ALA A 73 10.83 -32.41 -20.85
CA ALA A 73 10.08 -33.53 -21.43
C ALA A 73 10.01 -34.75 -20.50
N SER A 74 10.96 -34.88 -19.55
CA SER A 74 10.99 -35.97 -18.58
C SER A 74 11.48 -35.54 -17.20
N GLU A 75 11.17 -36.32 -16.16
CA GLU A 75 11.67 -36.07 -14.80
C GLU A 75 13.20 -36.15 -14.73
N ALA A 76 13.82 -37.01 -15.54
CA ALA A 76 15.28 -37.15 -15.59
C ALA A 76 15.94 -35.86 -16.12
N GLU A 77 15.39 -35.30 -17.20
CA GLU A 77 15.81 -34.01 -17.74
C GLU A 77 15.54 -32.86 -16.75
N ALA A 78 14.40 -32.87 -16.07
CA ALA A 78 14.08 -31.86 -15.05
C ALA A 78 15.07 -31.87 -13.88
N ARG A 79 15.50 -33.06 -13.43
CA ARG A 79 16.53 -33.19 -12.38
C ARG A 79 17.90 -32.71 -12.86
N GLN A 80 18.24 -32.96 -14.11
CA GLN A 80 19.48 -32.47 -14.71
C GLN A 80 19.45 -30.94 -14.86
N GLY A 81 18.37 -30.41 -15.43
CA GLY A 81 18.16 -28.97 -15.59
C GLY A 81 18.14 -28.22 -14.26
N LEU A 82 17.56 -28.82 -13.21
CA LEU A 82 17.61 -28.24 -11.85
C LEU A 82 19.05 -28.17 -11.31
N ALA A 83 19.88 -29.19 -11.54
CA ALA A 83 21.27 -29.16 -11.12
C ALA A 83 22.07 -28.09 -11.89
N GLU A 84 21.87 -27.99 -13.20
CA GLU A 84 22.49 -26.98 -14.05
C GLU A 84 22.04 -25.55 -13.66
N LEU A 85 20.76 -25.38 -13.33
CA LEU A 85 20.21 -24.13 -12.83
C LEU A 85 20.87 -23.71 -11.52
N ILE A 86 20.99 -24.65 -10.56
CA ILE A 86 21.65 -24.39 -9.28
C ILE A 86 23.10 -23.94 -9.49
N GLU A 87 23.82 -24.57 -10.41
CA GLU A 87 25.20 -24.18 -10.71
C GLU A 87 25.29 -22.79 -11.35
N THR A 88 24.37 -22.46 -12.25
CA THR A 88 24.31 -21.15 -12.91
C THR A 88 23.97 -20.05 -11.91
N LEU A 89 22.88 -20.19 -11.15
CA LEU A 89 22.45 -19.19 -10.15
C LEU A 89 23.50 -18.98 -9.05
N ARG A 90 24.24 -20.03 -8.66
CA ARG A 90 25.33 -19.90 -7.68
C ARG A 90 26.51 -19.07 -8.19
N LYS A 91 26.77 -19.03 -9.51
CA LYS A 91 27.81 -18.15 -10.08
C LYS A 91 27.45 -16.68 -9.90
N ASP A 92 26.16 -16.37 -9.93
CA ASP A 92 25.62 -15.02 -9.77
C ASP A 92 25.31 -14.69 -8.29
N GLY A 93 25.63 -15.60 -7.36
CA GLY A 93 25.41 -15.42 -5.93
C GLY A 93 23.97 -15.61 -5.48
N LEU A 94 23.10 -16.14 -6.34
CA LEU A 94 21.71 -16.47 -6.02
C LEU A 94 21.60 -17.90 -5.45
N HIS A 95 20.63 -18.08 -4.55
CA HIS A 95 20.36 -19.36 -3.92
C HIS A 95 18.87 -19.70 -4.06
N LEU A 96 18.59 -20.92 -4.52
CA LEU A 96 17.23 -21.45 -4.57
C LEU A 96 16.73 -21.83 -3.18
N ASN A 97 15.43 -21.61 -2.95
CA ASN A 97 14.77 -22.05 -1.75
C ASN A 97 14.34 -23.51 -1.89
N GLU A 98 15.11 -24.43 -1.30
CA GLU A 98 14.89 -25.89 -1.38
C GLU A 98 13.50 -26.34 -0.92
N TYR A 99 12.83 -25.57 -0.05
CA TYR A 99 11.47 -25.90 0.42
C TYR A 99 10.38 -25.56 -0.60
N LYS A 100 10.62 -24.51 -1.40
CA LYS A 100 9.68 -24.03 -2.42
C LYS A 100 9.93 -24.66 -3.78
N SER A 101 11.19 -24.92 -4.12
CA SER A 101 11.58 -25.50 -5.41
C SER A 101 11.20 -26.99 -5.47
N LYS A 102 10.31 -27.36 -6.40
CA LYS A 102 9.86 -28.75 -6.58
C LYS A 102 9.74 -29.08 -8.06
N ILE A 103 9.98 -30.34 -8.40
CA ILE A 103 9.64 -30.90 -9.72
C ILE A 103 8.22 -31.44 -9.59
N MET A 104 7.31 -30.93 -10.42
CA MET A 104 5.91 -31.34 -10.43
C MET A 104 5.42 -31.59 -11.86
N PRO A 105 4.44 -32.49 -12.05
CA PRO A 105 3.82 -32.69 -13.35
C PRO A 105 3.11 -31.43 -13.85
N ALA A 106 3.18 -31.16 -15.15
CA ALA A 106 2.56 -29.97 -15.75
C ALA A 106 1.04 -29.88 -15.49
N HIS A 107 0.33 -31.01 -15.39
CA HIS A 107 -1.11 -31.01 -15.11
C HIS A 107 -1.47 -30.58 -13.68
N GLU A 108 -0.55 -30.67 -12.73
CA GLU A 108 -0.74 -30.15 -11.37
C GLU A 108 -0.53 -28.62 -11.34
N VAL A 109 0.37 -28.10 -12.19
CA VAL A 109 0.59 -26.64 -12.37
C VAL A 109 -0.60 -26.00 -13.08
N ILE A 110 -1.13 -26.66 -14.11
CA ILE A 110 -2.26 -26.15 -14.91
C ILE A 110 -3.59 -26.21 -14.11
N GLN A 111 -3.64 -26.92 -12.98
CA GLN A 111 -4.84 -27.05 -12.16
C GLN A 111 -5.15 -25.82 -11.29
N GLU A 112 -4.30 -24.79 -11.32
CA GLU A 112 -4.46 -23.55 -10.54
C GLU A 112 -5.14 -22.39 -11.29
N GLU A 113 -5.68 -22.58 -12.50
CA GLU A 113 -6.73 -21.66 -12.99
C GLU A 113 -8.06 -22.04 -12.32
N THR A 114 -8.34 -21.39 -11.20
CA THR A 114 -9.61 -21.57 -10.51
C THR A 114 -10.74 -20.99 -11.35
N ALA A 115 -11.98 -21.45 -11.13
CA ALA A 115 -13.15 -20.84 -11.78
C ALA A 115 -13.27 -19.34 -11.50
N ILE A 116 -12.62 -18.86 -10.43
CA ILE A 116 -12.54 -17.45 -10.06
C ILE A 116 -11.55 -16.69 -10.93
N ASP A 117 -10.43 -17.30 -11.32
CA ASP A 117 -9.46 -16.68 -12.24
C ASP A 117 -10.08 -16.44 -13.61
N ARG A 118 -10.88 -17.40 -14.10
CA ARG A 118 -11.68 -17.20 -15.33
C ARG A 118 -12.71 -16.09 -15.18
N LEU A 119 -13.35 -15.99 -14.01
CA LEU A 119 -14.29 -14.92 -13.73
C LEU A 119 -13.59 -13.56 -13.65
N PHE A 120 -12.38 -13.51 -13.10
CA PHE A 120 -11.55 -12.29 -13.09
C PHE A 120 -11.12 -11.91 -14.50
N ASP A 121 -10.74 -12.88 -15.33
CA ASP A 121 -10.35 -12.61 -16.71
C ASP A 121 -11.55 -12.19 -17.57
N GLU A 122 -12.73 -12.80 -17.38
CA GLU A 122 -14.00 -12.35 -18.00
C GLU A 122 -14.34 -10.90 -17.60
N ILE A 123 -14.19 -10.56 -16.31
CA ILE A 123 -14.41 -9.20 -15.83
C ILE A 123 -13.33 -8.25 -16.38
N ARG A 124 -12.07 -8.68 -16.47
CA ARG A 124 -10.99 -7.87 -17.05
C ARG A 124 -11.24 -7.59 -18.53
N GLU A 125 -11.68 -8.58 -19.30
CA GLU A 125 -12.03 -8.40 -20.71
C GLU A 125 -13.23 -7.44 -20.88
N GLU A 126 -14.18 -7.42 -19.94
CA GLU A 126 -15.29 -6.45 -19.93
C GLU A 126 -14.82 -5.02 -19.58
N ILE A 127 -13.81 -4.88 -18.73
CA ILE A 127 -13.27 -3.59 -18.28
C ILE A 127 -12.12 -3.08 -19.18
N GLU A 128 -11.47 -3.93 -19.99
CA GLU A 128 -10.30 -3.57 -20.82
C GLU A 128 -10.58 -2.44 -21.83
N ASP A 129 -11.84 -2.22 -22.17
CA ASP A 129 -12.28 -1.09 -23.01
C ASP A 129 -12.30 0.27 -22.27
N ASP A 130 -11.94 0.30 -20.99
CA ASP A 130 -12.05 1.48 -20.14
C ASP A 130 -10.73 1.89 -19.44
N ASP A 131 -10.41 3.18 -19.53
CA ASP A 131 -9.21 3.82 -18.96
C ASP A 131 -9.13 3.68 -17.42
N THR A 132 -10.19 3.23 -16.75
CA THR A 132 -10.25 3.03 -15.29
C THR A 132 -9.34 1.91 -14.78
N TYR A 133 -9.16 0.81 -15.53
CA TYR A 133 -8.26 -0.27 -15.11
C TYR A 133 -6.79 0.16 -15.15
N ASN A 134 -6.42 1.01 -16.11
CA ASN A 134 -5.07 1.58 -16.18
C ASN A 134 -4.79 2.59 -15.04
N ARG A 135 -5.81 3.28 -14.52
CA ARG A 135 -5.69 4.17 -13.35
C ARG A 135 -5.61 3.41 -12.03
N ALA A 136 -6.22 2.23 -11.96
CA ALA A 136 -6.03 1.29 -10.86
C ALA A 136 -4.68 0.59 -11.03
N SER A 137 -3.60 1.21 -10.55
CA SER A 137 -2.26 0.60 -10.59
C SER A 137 -2.33 -0.89 -10.23
N PRO A 138 -1.80 -1.80 -11.07
CA PRO A 138 -1.75 -3.24 -10.80
C PRO A 138 -1.06 -3.56 -9.48
N TYR A 139 -0.22 -2.64 -9.00
CA TYR A 139 0.32 -2.62 -7.66
C TYR A 139 -0.56 -1.77 -6.74
N GLY A 140 -1.50 -2.43 -6.05
CA GLY A 140 -2.37 -1.85 -5.01
C GLY A 140 -1.66 -1.35 -3.75
N PHE A 141 -0.47 -0.74 -3.89
CA PHE A 141 0.40 -0.33 -2.81
C PHE A 141 0.71 1.17 -2.74
N GLU A 142 0.22 1.99 -3.68
CA GLU A 142 0.33 3.44 -3.60
C GLU A 142 -1.00 4.03 -3.07
N VAL A 143 -1.17 4.02 -1.75
CA VAL A 143 -2.14 4.90 -1.11
C VAL A 143 -1.50 6.27 -1.05
N GLU A 144 -1.88 7.15 -1.98
CA GLU A 144 -1.58 8.58 -1.85
C GLU A 144 -2.29 9.11 -0.59
N TRP A 145 -1.49 9.46 0.42
CA TRP A 145 -1.99 9.92 1.72
C TRP A 145 -2.53 11.34 1.65
N GLU A 146 -2.12 12.10 0.63
CA GLU A 146 -2.59 13.47 0.35
C GLU A 146 -2.90 13.53 -1.14
N ASP A 147 -4.19 13.60 -1.49
CA ASP A 147 -4.53 14.31 -2.73
C ASP A 147 -4.08 15.75 -2.47
N GLU A 148 -3.24 16.30 -3.35
CA GLU A 148 -2.90 17.72 -3.39
C GLU A 148 -4.21 18.51 -3.63
N GLU A 149 -4.99 18.73 -2.58
CA GLU A 149 -6.05 19.71 -2.60
C GLU A 149 -5.40 21.09 -2.60
N ASP A 150 -5.13 21.59 -3.80
CA ASP A 150 -5.50 22.92 -4.27
C ASP A 150 -5.02 23.03 -5.74
N GLU A 151 -5.95 23.14 -6.71
CA GLU A 151 -5.72 23.39 -8.16
C GLU A 151 -5.76 22.23 -9.17
N ALA A 152 -6.70 21.30 -9.04
CA ALA A 152 -7.32 20.72 -10.23
C ALA A 152 -8.82 20.96 -10.14
N GLU A 153 -9.29 22.01 -10.83
CA GLU A 153 -10.69 22.11 -11.20
C GLU A 153 -11.11 20.75 -11.76
N ALA A 154 -12.22 20.22 -11.24
CA ALA A 154 -12.95 19.15 -11.85
C ALA A 154 -13.26 19.54 -13.30
N GLY A 155 -12.37 19.11 -14.20
CA GLY A 155 -12.71 18.98 -15.61
C GLY A 155 -13.88 18.02 -15.67
N ASN A 156 -15.06 18.58 -15.99
CA ASN A 156 -16.15 17.84 -16.59
C ASN A 156 -15.60 17.19 -17.86
N ASP A 157 -14.99 16.02 -17.73
CA ASP A 157 -14.87 15.07 -18.82
C ASP A 157 -15.93 13.99 -18.55
N ASP A 158 -16.81 13.84 -19.53
CA ASP A 158 -18.08 13.13 -19.54
C ASP A 158 -18.16 11.89 -18.63
N GLU A 159 -19.20 11.88 -17.78
CA GLU A 159 -19.66 10.72 -17.00
C GLU A 159 -20.13 9.61 -17.97
N ASP A 160 -19.20 8.84 -18.50
CA ASP A 160 -19.51 7.46 -18.88
C ASP A 160 -19.67 6.68 -17.57
N GLN A 161 -20.92 6.60 -17.10
CA GLN A 161 -21.33 5.70 -16.01
C GLN A 161 -20.98 4.28 -16.44
N LEU A 162 -19.80 3.82 -16.03
CA LEU A 162 -19.35 2.47 -16.25
C LEU A 162 -20.35 1.47 -15.69
N GLU A 163 -20.81 0.57 -16.55
CA GLU A 163 -21.59 -0.61 -16.16
C GLU A 163 -20.67 -1.59 -15.39
N ASN A 164 -20.28 -1.24 -14.16
CA ASN A 164 -19.54 -2.14 -13.24
C ASN A 164 -20.43 -3.29 -12.73
N ALA A 165 -21.50 -3.64 -13.44
CA ALA A 165 -22.51 -4.58 -13.00
C ALA A 165 -21.93 -5.98 -12.73
N ALA A 166 -20.88 -6.38 -13.45
CA ALA A 166 -20.20 -7.66 -13.20
C ALA A 166 -19.40 -7.65 -11.89
N VAL A 167 -18.66 -6.57 -11.61
CA VAL A 167 -17.89 -6.39 -10.37
C VAL A 167 -18.83 -6.30 -9.16
N GLU A 168 -19.93 -5.55 -9.29
CA GLU A 168 -20.95 -5.43 -8.25
C GLU A 168 -21.61 -6.79 -7.96
N ARG A 169 -21.99 -7.54 -9.00
CA ARG A 169 -22.54 -8.90 -8.84
C ARG A 169 -21.54 -9.86 -8.18
N LEU A 170 -20.26 -9.78 -8.52
CA LEU A 170 -19.23 -10.61 -7.89
C LEU A 170 -19.09 -10.26 -6.41
N MET A 171 -19.12 -8.97 -6.08
CA MET A 171 -19.07 -8.51 -4.70
C MET A 171 -20.31 -8.92 -3.89
N ASP A 172 -21.50 -8.84 -4.49
CA ASP A 172 -22.77 -9.26 -3.84
C ASP A 172 -22.78 -10.77 -3.55
N ASN A 173 -22.18 -11.58 -4.43
CA ASN A 173 -22.10 -13.04 -4.29
C ASN A 173 -20.79 -13.51 -3.64
N ILE A 174 -20.04 -12.64 -2.96
CA ILE A 174 -18.78 -13.00 -2.32
C ILE A 174 -18.91 -14.16 -1.33
N GLY A 175 -20.08 -14.29 -0.68
CA GLY A 175 -20.39 -15.36 0.27
C GLY A 175 -20.41 -16.77 -0.35
N ASP A 176 -20.58 -16.88 -1.66
CA ASP A 176 -20.52 -18.17 -2.38
C ASP A 176 -19.07 -18.68 -2.50
N TYR A 177 -18.09 -17.81 -2.25
CA TYR A 177 -16.65 -18.06 -2.41
C TYR A 177 -15.88 -17.88 -1.10
N ALA A 178 -16.33 -18.51 -0.01
CA ALA A 178 -15.80 -18.34 1.35
C ALA A 178 -14.26 -18.50 1.49
N ASN A 179 -13.61 -19.32 0.65
CA ASN A 179 -12.14 -19.52 0.71
C ASN A 179 -11.34 -18.49 -0.10
N GLN A 180 -12.01 -17.67 -0.92
CA GLN A 180 -11.38 -16.70 -1.83
C GLN A 180 -11.91 -15.27 -1.64
N GLU A 181 -12.68 -15.01 -0.58
CA GLU A 181 -13.18 -13.67 -0.26
C GLU A 181 -12.07 -12.62 -0.32
N ASP A 182 -10.89 -12.94 0.22
CA ASP A 182 -9.76 -12.02 0.28
C ASP A 182 -9.17 -11.68 -1.09
N GLN A 183 -9.24 -12.61 -2.05
CA GLN A 183 -8.79 -12.36 -3.43
C GLN A 183 -9.82 -11.52 -4.17
N ILE A 184 -11.10 -11.82 -3.99
CA ILE A 184 -12.21 -11.05 -4.56
C ILE A 184 -12.18 -9.61 -4.03
N GLU A 185 -12.01 -9.41 -2.71
CA GLU A 185 -11.92 -8.07 -2.11
C GLU A 185 -10.74 -7.27 -2.69
N LYS A 186 -9.56 -7.90 -2.83
CA LYS A 186 -8.37 -7.24 -3.39
C LYS A 186 -8.55 -6.85 -4.85
N PHE A 187 -9.34 -7.60 -5.61
CA PHE A 187 -9.61 -7.32 -7.01
C PHE A 187 -10.74 -6.28 -7.18
N CYS A 188 -11.88 -6.49 -6.53
CA CYS A 188 -13.07 -5.67 -6.72
C CYS A 188 -12.97 -4.28 -6.05
N LEU A 189 -12.44 -4.18 -4.83
CA LEU A 189 -12.49 -2.92 -4.08
C LEU A 189 -11.70 -1.77 -4.73
N PRO A 190 -10.50 -1.99 -5.32
CA PRO A 190 -9.82 -0.94 -6.08
C PRO A 190 -10.64 -0.45 -7.29
N ILE A 191 -11.28 -1.36 -8.02
CA ILE A 191 -12.12 -1.02 -9.19
C ILE A 191 -13.34 -0.21 -8.74
N LEU A 192 -14.05 -0.69 -7.72
CA LEU A 192 -15.21 -0.01 -7.16
C LEU A 192 -14.84 1.36 -6.55
N ARG A 193 -13.64 1.50 -5.98
CA ARG A 193 -13.11 2.79 -5.50
C ARG A 193 -12.97 3.78 -6.66
N SER A 194 -12.35 3.36 -7.76
CA SER A 194 -12.13 4.19 -8.94
C SER A 194 -13.45 4.60 -9.60
N ALA A 195 -14.40 3.68 -9.66
CA ALA A 195 -15.76 3.94 -10.14
C ALA A 195 -16.65 4.71 -9.16
N GLN A 196 -16.19 4.96 -7.93
CA GLN A 196 -16.98 5.57 -6.84
C GLN A 196 -18.31 4.85 -6.56
N SER A 197 -18.38 3.52 -6.77
CA SER A 197 -19.58 2.73 -6.49
C SER A 197 -19.71 2.45 -4.99
N GLU A 198 -20.88 2.73 -4.40
CA GLU A 198 -21.18 2.52 -2.98
C GLU A 198 -21.60 1.07 -2.63
N SER A 199 -21.70 0.19 -3.63
CA SER A 199 -22.21 -1.19 -3.49
C SER A 199 -21.54 -2.00 -2.38
N ALA A 200 -20.22 -1.86 -2.21
CA ALA A 200 -19.46 -2.64 -1.23
C ALA A 200 -19.34 -1.97 0.17
N VAL A 201 -19.93 -0.79 0.38
CA VAL A 201 -19.75 -0.02 1.64
C VAL A 201 -20.24 -0.80 2.86
N GLU A 202 -21.44 -1.41 2.78
CA GLU A 202 -22.01 -2.19 3.89
C GLU A 202 -21.14 -3.42 4.21
N HIS A 203 -20.70 -4.14 3.18
CA HIS A 203 -19.81 -5.30 3.34
C HIS A 203 -18.50 -4.90 4.02
N VAL A 204 -17.85 -3.85 3.53
CA VAL A 204 -16.55 -3.40 4.08
C VAL A 204 -16.71 -2.93 5.52
N LEU A 205 -17.74 -2.16 5.87
CA LEU A 205 -18.00 -1.73 7.25
C LEU A 205 -18.26 -2.92 8.17
N GLY A 206 -18.98 -3.95 7.70
CA GLY A 206 -19.23 -5.18 8.46
C GLY A 206 -17.96 -6.01 8.71
N LYS A 207 -17.04 -6.08 7.73
CA LYS A 207 -15.81 -6.89 7.82
C LYS A 207 -14.60 -6.15 8.36
N LEU A 208 -14.64 -4.81 8.47
CA LEU A 208 -13.51 -3.99 8.92
C LEU A 208 -12.97 -4.41 10.29
N LYS A 209 -13.86 -4.84 11.19
CA LYS A 209 -13.52 -5.36 12.52
C LYS A 209 -12.94 -6.77 12.46
N ASP A 210 -13.55 -7.65 11.66
CA ASP A 210 -13.23 -9.08 11.61
C ASP A 210 -11.96 -9.40 10.82
N LYS A 211 -11.59 -8.55 9.86
CA LYS A 211 -10.40 -8.73 9.00
C LYS A 211 -9.36 -7.60 9.19
N PRO A 212 -8.65 -7.52 10.33
CA PRO A 212 -7.63 -6.50 10.56
C PRO A 212 -6.50 -6.47 9.52
N HIS A 213 -6.17 -7.61 8.90
CA HIS A 213 -5.13 -7.71 7.88
C HIS A 213 -5.49 -6.98 6.58
N GLN A 214 -6.78 -6.73 6.32
CA GLN A 214 -7.27 -5.99 5.15
C GLN A 214 -7.59 -4.52 5.42
N THR A 215 -7.40 -4.05 6.65
CA THR A 215 -7.71 -2.67 7.07
C THR A 215 -7.30 -1.62 6.05
N ARG A 216 -6.10 -1.74 5.46
CA ARG A 216 -5.57 -0.78 4.50
C ARG A 216 -6.36 -0.75 3.19
N LEU A 217 -6.79 -1.91 2.68
CA LEU A 217 -7.61 -2.04 1.49
C LEU A 217 -8.99 -1.44 1.73
N TYR A 218 -9.62 -1.83 2.84
CA TYR A 218 -10.92 -1.31 3.26
C TYR A 218 -10.92 0.20 3.49
N PHE A 219 -9.87 0.70 4.15
CA PHE A 219 -9.63 2.12 4.35
C PHE A 219 -9.54 2.87 3.02
N SER A 220 -8.74 2.36 2.07
CA SER A 220 -8.55 2.95 0.75
C SER A 220 -9.90 3.17 0.06
N TYR A 221 -10.74 2.14 0.04
CA TYR A 221 -12.09 2.20 -0.54
C TYR A 221 -13.02 3.15 0.24
N ILE A 222 -13.17 2.98 1.56
CA ILE A 222 -14.11 3.78 2.36
C ILE A 222 -13.75 5.27 2.35
N SER A 223 -12.46 5.62 2.30
CA SER A 223 -12.00 7.01 2.39
C SER A 223 -12.60 7.95 1.34
N THR A 224 -13.00 7.41 0.18
CA THR A 224 -13.68 8.15 -0.90
C THR A 224 -15.07 8.63 -0.47
N PHE A 225 -15.80 7.83 0.32
CA PHE A 225 -17.20 8.09 0.68
C PHE A 225 -17.38 8.90 1.96
N VAL A 226 -16.34 9.02 2.79
CA VAL A 226 -16.37 9.73 4.09
C VAL A 226 -16.71 11.22 3.95
N ARG A 227 -16.50 11.82 2.77
CA ARG A 227 -16.87 13.21 2.49
C ARG A 227 -18.35 13.40 2.15
N THR A 228 -19.00 12.36 1.64
CA THR A 228 -20.33 12.41 1.04
C THR A 228 -21.38 11.77 1.94
N SER A 229 -21.07 10.62 2.55
CA SER A 229 -22.02 9.84 3.37
C SER A 229 -21.75 10.01 4.87
N GLN A 230 -22.74 10.56 5.58
CA GLN A 230 -22.67 10.71 7.04
C GLN A 230 -22.86 9.37 7.77
N ASP A 231 -23.52 8.39 7.14
CA ASP A 231 -23.73 7.05 7.71
C ASP A 231 -22.39 6.30 7.79
N VAL A 232 -21.54 6.43 6.76
CA VAL A 232 -20.17 5.92 6.77
C VAL A 232 -19.36 6.54 7.90
N VAL A 233 -19.47 7.85 8.10
CA VAL A 233 -18.82 8.54 9.22
C VAL A 233 -19.30 7.94 10.54
N GLY A 234 -20.61 7.81 10.75
CA GLY A 234 -21.19 7.25 11.97
C GLY A 234 -20.68 5.84 12.28
N ALA A 235 -20.64 4.95 11.29
CA ALA A 235 -20.13 3.59 11.44
C ALA A 235 -18.64 3.56 11.82
N LEU A 236 -17.81 4.42 11.20
CA LEU A 236 -16.40 4.53 11.56
C LEU A 236 -16.21 5.11 12.97
N GLU A 237 -17.07 6.04 13.41
CA GLU A 237 -17.03 6.59 14.77
C GLU A 237 -17.40 5.55 15.83
N GLU A 238 -18.36 4.66 15.53
CA GLU A 238 -18.69 3.52 16.39
C GLU A 238 -17.49 2.57 16.54
N LEU A 239 -16.77 2.30 15.46
CA LEU A 239 -15.55 1.49 15.50
C LEU A 239 -14.40 2.17 16.25
N VAL A 240 -14.29 3.51 16.18
CA VAL A 240 -13.32 4.26 17.00
C VAL A 240 -13.63 4.15 18.50
N ALA A 241 -14.90 4.05 18.87
CA ALA A 241 -15.33 3.85 20.24
C ALA A 241 -15.15 2.40 20.75
N ASP A 242 -14.89 1.45 19.86
CA ASP A 242 -14.73 0.04 20.19
C ASP A 242 -13.29 -0.29 20.64
N ASP A 243 -13.16 -0.77 21.88
CA ASP A 243 -11.88 -1.13 22.49
C ASP A 243 -11.22 -2.37 21.86
N THR A 244 -11.96 -3.19 21.12
CA THR A 244 -11.47 -4.42 20.49
C THR A 244 -10.65 -4.17 19.22
N VAL A 245 -10.71 -2.96 18.68
CA VAL A 245 -10.01 -2.56 17.46
C VAL A 245 -8.50 -2.41 17.74
N SER A 246 -7.68 -2.99 16.86
CA SER A 246 -6.22 -2.94 16.98
C SER A 246 -5.67 -1.52 16.76
N ASP A 247 -4.48 -1.23 17.30
CA ASP A 247 -3.82 0.08 17.10
C ASP A 247 -3.59 0.41 15.61
N TYR A 248 -3.31 -0.61 14.79
CA TYR A 248 -3.19 -0.48 13.34
C TYR A 248 -4.51 -0.01 12.71
N GLN A 249 -5.63 -0.65 13.04
CA GLN A 249 -6.95 -0.22 12.61
C GLN A 249 -7.30 1.18 13.09
N ARG A 250 -7.05 1.50 14.37
CA ARG A 250 -7.28 2.84 14.94
C ARG A 250 -6.60 3.94 14.14
N MET A 251 -5.36 3.71 13.69
CA MET A 251 -4.63 4.66 12.85
C MET A 251 -5.38 4.94 11.53
N PHE A 252 -5.80 3.90 10.81
CA PHE A 252 -6.51 4.06 9.53
C PHE A 252 -7.92 4.61 9.70
N LEU A 253 -8.63 4.24 10.76
CA LEU A 253 -9.95 4.82 11.09
C LEU A 253 -9.86 6.34 11.26
N LEU A 254 -8.88 6.82 12.03
CA LEU A 254 -8.66 8.25 12.19
C LEU A 254 -8.23 8.90 10.87
N ALA A 255 -7.34 8.27 10.11
CA ALA A 255 -6.93 8.77 8.80
C ALA A 255 -8.14 8.97 7.86
N ALA A 256 -9.14 8.09 7.93
CA ALA A 256 -10.34 8.19 7.08
C ALA A 256 -11.17 9.38 7.51
N LEU A 257 -11.43 9.44 8.82
CA LEU A 257 -12.21 10.49 9.44
C LEU A 257 -11.53 11.87 9.37
N VAL A 258 -10.20 11.95 9.14
CA VAL A 258 -9.55 13.23 8.81
C VAL A 258 -10.24 13.87 7.61
N ARG A 259 -10.64 13.11 6.58
CA ARG A 259 -11.28 13.64 5.36
C ARG A 259 -12.77 14.00 5.56
N ALA A 260 -13.40 13.57 6.66
CA ALA A 260 -14.81 13.87 6.94
C ALA A 260 -15.07 15.38 7.07
N ARG A 261 -16.27 15.83 6.73
CA ARG A 261 -16.68 17.24 6.93
C ARG A 261 -16.96 17.54 8.40
N ASN A 262 -17.67 16.64 9.07
CA ASN A 262 -18.04 16.74 10.46
C ASN A 262 -17.78 15.41 11.17
N VAL A 263 -17.30 15.50 12.40
CA VAL A 263 -17.13 14.36 13.30
C VAL A 263 -17.69 14.71 14.66
N SER A 264 -18.13 13.70 15.40
CA SER A 264 -18.64 13.84 16.74
C SER A 264 -17.54 14.23 17.74
N ARG A 265 -17.93 15.00 18.75
CA ARG A 265 -17.01 15.41 19.82
C ARG A 265 -16.45 14.24 20.64
N PRO A 266 -17.19 13.16 20.93
CA PRO A 266 -16.65 11.95 21.56
C PRO A 266 -15.46 11.38 20.79
N THR A 267 -15.55 11.24 19.47
CA THR A 267 -14.45 10.72 18.62
C THR A 267 -13.17 11.54 18.77
N VAL A 268 -13.28 12.86 18.78
CA VAL A 268 -12.13 13.76 19.01
C VAL A 268 -11.55 13.57 20.42
N ASN A 269 -12.39 13.36 21.43
CA ASN A 269 -11.91 13.08 22.78
C ASN A 269 -11.18 11.74 22.86
N THR A 270 -11.69 10.70 22.19
CA THR A 270 -11.03 9.38 22.10
C THR A 270 -9.66 9.51 21.43
N ALA A 271 -9.56 10.25 20.32
CA ALA A 271 -8.28 10.53 19.69
C ALA A 271 -7.28 11.24 20.64
N LEU A 272 -7.74 12.25 21.40
CA LEU A 272 -6.89 12.90 22.39
C LEU A 272 -6.43 11.96 23.51
N GLN A 273 -7.29 11.04 23.95
CA GLN A 273 -6.92 10.01 24.93
C GLN A 273 -5.85 9.10 24.36
N TRP A 274 -5.94 8.69 23.10
CA TRP A 274 -4.92 7.89 22.42
C TRP A 274 -3.60 8.64 22.32
N LEU A 275 -3.61 9.91 21.91
CA LEU A 275 -2.41 10.76 21.85
C LEU A 275 -1.68 10.80 23.20
N GLN A 276 -2.41 10.93 24.31
CA GLN A 276 -1.84 11.02 25.66
C GLN A 276 -1.43 9.65 26.24
N ASN A 277 -2.00 8.55 25.73
CA ASN A 277 -1.74 7.22 26.24
C ASN A 277 -0.46 6.62 25.65
N ARG A 278 0.62 6.61 26.44
CA ARG A 278 1.92 6.05 26.04
C ARG A 278 1.94 4.57 25.69
N ARG A 279 0.87 3.81 25.97
CA ARG A 279 0.74 2.40 25.57
C ARG A 279 0.29 2.26 24.11
N VAL A 280 -0.29 3.30 23.52
CA VAL A 280 -0.73 3.30 22.13
C VAL A 280 0.49 3.50 21.22
N ALA A 281 0.51 2.76 20.12
CA ALA A 281 1.57 2.85 19.11
C ALA A 281 1.82 4.30 18.64
N LYS A 282 3.09 4.64 18.38
CA LYS A 282 3.48 6.02 18.01
C LYS A 282 2.79 6.49 16.73
N GLU A 283 2.51 5.58 15.81
CA GLU A 283 1.83 5.81 14.53
C GLU A 283 0.37 6.27 14.76
N THR A 284 -0.36 5.53 15.60
CA THR A 284 -1.74 5.88 15.98
C THR A 284 -1.78 7.20 16.76
N ARG A 285 -0.80 7.45 17.64
CA ARG A 285 -0.71 8.72 18.38
C ARG A 285 -0.42 9.91 17.46
N ALA A 286 0.47 9.74 16.49
CA ALA A 286 0.74 10.76 15.46
C ALA A 286 -0.53 11.09 14.67
N MET A 287 -1.26 10.08 14.20
CA MET A 287 -2.52 10.29 13.49
C MET A 287 -3.59 10.95 14.37
N ALA A 288 -3.66 10.57 15.65
CA ALA A 288 -4.56 11.18 16.61
C ALA A 288 -4.28 12.67 16.84
N ALA A 289 -3.00 13.10 16.84
CA ALA A 289 -2.65 14.52 16.90
C ALA A 289 -3.18 15.29 15.68
N ILE A 290 -2.97 14.75 14.47
CA ILE A 290 -3.42 15.35 13.21
C ILE A 290 -4.96 15.46 13.19
N PHE A 291 -5.65 14.36 13.49
CA PHE A 291 -7.11 14.31 13.54
C PHE A 291 -7.69 15.30 14.56
N ALA A 292 -7.18 15.32 15.78
CA ALA A 292 -7.67 16.21 16.84
C ALA A 292 -7.36 17.69 16.55
N ALA A 293 -6.28 18.01 15.84
CA ALA A 293 -5.98 19.37 15.43
C ALA A 293 -6.91 19.87 14.31
N LYS A 294 -7.31 18.98 13.38
CA LYS A 294 -8.25 19.30 12.31
C LYS A 294 -9.65 19.57 12.86
N HIS A 295 -10.20 18.61 13.60
CA HIS A 295 -11.61 18.59 14.01
C HIS A 295 -11.88 19.14 15.42
N GLY A 296 -10.85 19.29 16.25
CA GLY A 296 -11.04 19.70 17.64
C GLY A 296 -11.41 21.17 17.81
N VAL A 297 -12.09 21.49 18.91
CA VAL A 297 -12.33 22.87 19.34
C VAL A 297 -11.06 23.51 19.91
N ALA A 298 -11.06 24.82 20.14
CA ALA A 298 -9.87 25.57 20.60
C ALA A 298 -9.16 24.96 21.83
N GLN A 299 -9.91 24.43 22.80
CA GLN A 299 -9.33 23.75 23.97
C GLN A 299 -8.64 22.42 23.62
N GLN A 300 -9.25 21.63 22.72
CA GLN A 300 -8.69 20.37 22.23
C GLN A 300 -7.43 20.63 21.39
N LYS A 301 -7.46 21.62 20.49
CA LYS A 301 -6.28 22.08 19.73
C LYS A 301 -5.15 22.56 20.63
N ARG A 302 -5.46 23.26 21.73
CA ARG A 302 -4.48 23.62 22.76
C ARG A 302 -3.85 22.38 23.41
N THR A 303 -4.65 21.36 23.70
CA THR A 303 -4.18 20.10 24.30
C THR A 303 -3.18 19.40 23.38
N VAL A 304 -3.46 19.30 22.08
CA VAL A 304 -2.53 18.72 21.08
C VAL A 304 -1.17 19.43 21.13
N ARG A 305 -1.16 20.77 21.16
CA ARG A 305 0.08 21.54 21.23
C ARG A 305 0.86 21.32 22.51
N THR A 306 0.17 21.30 23.66
CA THR A 306 0.86 21.10 24.95
C THR A 306 1.46 19.70 25.06
N SER A 307 0.91 18.70 24.35
CA SER A 307 1.48 17.36 24.30
C SER A 307 2.86 17.31 23.63
N TYR A 308 3.28 18.34 22.88
CA TYR A 308 4.58 18.34 22.19
C TYR A 308 5.76 18.22 23.16
N GLU A 309 5.73 18.97 24.27
CA GLU A 309 6.85 19.02 25.24
C GLU A 309 7.01 17.71 26.01
N ASP A 310 5.90 17.01 26.29
CA ASP A 310 5.87 15.77 27.07
C ASP A 310 6.00 14.50 26.20
N GLU A 311 6.08 14.64 24.87
CA GLU A 311 6.11 13.53 23.93
C GLU A 311 7.55 13.05 23.64
N PRO A 312 7.89 11.79 23.99
CA PRO A 312 9.24 11.26 23.77
C PRO A 312 9.58 11.04 22.29
N SER A 313 8.60 10.68 21.46
CA SER A 313 8.85 10.30 20.06
C SER A 313 9.05 11.53 19.17
N ASP A 314 10.21 11.61 18.50
CA ASP A 314 10.44 12.63 17.46
C ASP A 314 9.38 12.55 16.37
N TYR A 315 8.95 11.34 15.99
CA TYR A 315 7.92 11.12 14.97
C TYR A 315 6.56 11.75 15.36
N VAL A 316 6.13 11.56 16.61
CA VAL A 316 4.86 12.13 17.09
C VAL A 316 4.99 13.65 17.28
N ARG A 317 6.14 14.14 17.74
CA ARG A 317 6.43 15.58 17.79
C ARG A 317 6.36 16.23 16.41
N SER A 318 6.93 15.58 15.39
CA SER A 318 6.83 16.01 14.00
C SER A 318 5.38 16.02 13.50
N ALA A 319 4.57 15.01 13.84
CA ALA A 319 3.15 15.00 13.51
C ALA A 319 2.36 16.12 14.22
N ILE A 320 2.67 16.42 15.48
CA ILE A 320 2.08 17.55 16.21
C ILE A 320 2.45 18.88 15.52
N LEU A 321 3.71 19.06 15.12
CA LEU A 321 4.11 20.25 14.35
C LEU A 321 3.38 20.33 13.01
N PHE A 322 3.31 19.23 12.26
CA PHE A 322 2.60 19.16 10.99
C PHE A 322 1.11 19.51 11.15
N SER A 323 0.48 19.04 12.22
CA SER A 323 -0.92 19.35 12.55
C SER A 323 -1.19 20.84 12.74
N ALA A 324 -0.14 21.66 12.94
CA ALA A 324 -0.25 23.11 13.03
C ALA A 324 -0.84 23.76 11.77
N LYS A 325 -0.86 23.07 10.61
CA LYS A 325 -1.54 23.54 9.40
C LYS A 325 -3.04 23.81 9.61
N TYR A 326 -3.68 23.07 10.52
CA TYR A 326 -5.09 23.21 10.88
C TYR A 326 -5.38 24.20 12.03
N LEU A 327 -4.35 24.91 12.51
CA LEU A 327 -4.49 25.94 13.55
C LEU A 327 -4.64 27.33 12.94
N THR A 328 -4.93 28.32 13.78
CA THR A 328 -4.95 29.72 13.32
C THR A 328 -3.56 30.16 12.87
N ALA A 329 -3.48 31.14 11.96
CA ALA A 329 -2.21 31.62 11.40
C ALA A 329 -1.19 32.05 12.48
N VAL A 330 -1.66 32.66 13.57
CA VAL A 330 -0.83 33.09 14.70
C VAL A 330 -0.26 31.88 15.44
N GLU A 331 -1.08 30.88 15.71
CA GLU A 331 -0.67 29.66 16.40
C GLU A 331 0.30 28.84 15.55
N ARG A 332 0.02 28.70 14.25
CA ARG A 332 0.90 28.03 13.30
C ARG A 332 2.29 28.66 13.27
N LYS A 333 2.37 30.00 13.15
CA LYS A 333 3.65 30.73 13.18
C LYS A 333 4.40 30.54 14.49
N THR A 334 3.68 30.46 15.60
CA THR A 334 4.26 30.22 16.93
C THR A 334 4.86 28.82 17.02
N CYS A 335 4.12 27.79 16.58
CA CYS A 335 4.60 26.40 16.57
C CYS A 335 5.84 26.23 15.68
N LYS A 336 5.83 26.79 14.47
CA LYS A 336 6.99 26.79 13.57
C LYS A 336 8.23 27.38 14.22
N ARG A 337 8.09 28.55 14.85
CA ARG A 337 9.22 29.21 15.50
C ARG A 337 9.73 28.43 16.71
N ALA A 338 8.82 27.86 17.49
CA ALA A 338 9.17 27.12 18.69
C ALA A 338 9.85 25.78 18.36
N TRP A 339 9.34 25.04 17.38
CA TRP A 339 9.67 23.62 17.21
C TRP A 339 10.36 23.27 15.90
N GLY A 340 10.36 24.15 14.90
CA GLY A 340 10.90 23.89 13.56
C GLY A 340 12.40 23.54 13.55
N GLY A 341 13.15 24.03 14.54
CA GLY A 341 14.58 23.74 14.66
C GLY A 341 14.93 22.53 15.53
N HIS A 342 13.96 21.80 16.08
CA HIS A 342 14.24 20.73 17.05
C HIS A 342 14.80 19.46 16.40
N THR A 343 14.36 19.12 15.19
CA THR A 343 14.79 17.93 14.45
C THR A 343 14.91 18.25 12.95
N PRO A 344 15.72 17.48 12.18
CA PRO A 344 15.79 17.64 10.73
C PRO A 344 14.42 17.52 10.05
N ILE A 345 13.60 16.57 10.53
CA ILE A 345 12.22 16.36 10.04
C ILE A 345 11.36 17.59 10.31
N ASN A 346 11.44 18.18 11.51
CA ASN A 346 10.71 19.40 11.84
C ASN A 346 11.14 20.58 10.98
N THR A 347 12.41 20.65 10.61
CA THR A 347 12.92 21.71 9.74
C THR A 347 12.30 21.61 8.35
N LEU A 348 12.21 20.39 7.80
CA LEU A 348 11.52 20.13 6.53
C LEU A 348 10.03 20.45 6.63
N ILE A 349 9.35 19.95 7.68
CA ILE A 349 7.91 20.22 7.88
C ILE A 349 7.63 21.72 8.02
N ALA A 350 8.46 22.46 8.75
CA ALA A 350 8.24 23.90 8.95
C ALA A 350 8.34 24.72 7.65
N GLN A 351 8.97 24.17 6.60
CA GLN A 351 9.02 24.75 5.26
C GLN A 351 7.76 24.46 4.43
N THR A 352 7.05 23.35 4.70
CA THR A 352 5.91 22.88 3.89
C THR A 352 4.54 23.33 4.44
N ILE A 353 4.32 23.24 5.75
CA ILE A 353 3.17 23.90 6.42
C ILE A 353 3.44 25.39 6.54
#